data_AF-A0A0R2PHX2-F1
#
_entry.id   AF-A0A0R2PHX2-F1
#
_cell.length_a   1.000
_cell.length_b   1.000
_cell.length_c   1.000
_cell.angle_alpha   90.00
_cell.angle_beta   90.00
_cell.angle_gamma   90.00
#
_symmetry.space_group_name_H-M   'P 1'
#
loop_
_entity.id
_entity.type
_entity.pdbx_description
1 polymer ?
#
loop_
_entity_poly.entity_id
_entity_poly.type
_entity_poly.pdbx_seq_one_letter_code
_entity_poly.pdbx_strand_id
1 'polypeptide(L)'
;MTATGSELAAELTKTMRERVAGNLRTRAGAGKLRVRIESVEIIDTSHAVVHTCVFDSVVLFDSGQVDSAADDIVFDDSVISVRTKWNVQRENGTWKWRDARGYQRKVGGDLCGFSR
;
A
#
# COMPACT_ATOMS: atom_id res chain seq x y z
N MET A 1 3.86 -6.97 8.51
CA MET A 1 3.33 -6.70 9.86
C MET A 1 3.74 -5.30 10.28
N THR A 2 2.81 -4.55 10.90
CA THR A 2 3.10 -3.23 11.48
C THR A 2 3.56 -3.36 12.93
N ALA A 3 4.36 -2.41 13.39
CA ALA A 3 4.77 -2.30 14.78
C ALA A 3 3.55 -2.06 15.69
N THR A 4 3.60 -2.57 16.91
CA THR A 4 2.48 -2.44 17.85
C THR A 4 2.30 -0.97 18.23
N GLY A 5 1.08 -0.44 18.09
CA GLY A 5 0.76 0.95 18.42
C GLY A 5 1.33 1.99 17.44
N SER A 6 1.85 1.56 16.28
CA SER A 6 2.42 2.48 15.30
C SER A 6 1.34 3.26 14.55
N GLU A 7 1.71 4.45 14.07
CA GLU A 7 0.83 5.30 13.24
C GLU A 7 0.31 4.54 12.02
N LEU A 8 1.20 3.82 11.33
CA LEU A 8 0.84 2.99 10.18
C LEU A 8 -0.20 1.91 10.54
N ALA A 9 -0.12 1.32 11.73
CA ALA A 9 -1.10 0.32 12.17
C ALA A 9 -2.49 0.96 12.33
N ALA A 10 -2.55 2.16 12.92
CA ALA A 10 -3.79 2.91 13.12
C ALA A 10 -4.40 3.33 11.77
N GLU A 11 -3.58 3.87 10.86
CA GLU A 11 -4.01 4.28 9.51
C GLU A 11 -4.56 3.11 8.71
N LEU A 12 -3.82 2.01 8.61
CA LEU A 12 -4.26 0.82 7.87
C LEU A 12 -5.55 0.23 8.47
N THR A 13 -5.67 0.21 9.80
CA THR A 13 -6.88 -0.26 10.47
C THR A 13 -8.08 0.61 10.14
N LYS A 14 -7.91 1.94 10.12
CA LYS A 14 -8.97 2.88 9.75
C LYS A 14 -9.38 2.69 8.28
N THR A 15 -8.42 2.69 7.37
CA THR A 15 -8.68 2.51 5.93
C THR A 15 -9.38 1.19 5.64
N MET A 16 -8.96 0.10 6.29
CA MET A 16 -9.63 -1.20 6.10
C MET A 16 -11.05 -1.21 6.64
N ARG A 17 -11.31 -0.55 7.80
CA ARG A 17 -12.69 -0.41 8.30
C ARG A 17 -13.57 0.37 7.33
N GLU A 18 -13.08 1.49 6.79
CA GLU A 18 -13.82 2.30 5.82
C GLU A 18 -14.12 1.50 4.55
N ARG A 19 -13.14 0.77 4.02
CA ARG A 19 -13.32 -0.08 2.84
C ARG A 19 -14.33 -1.20 3.07
N VAL A 20 -14.28 -1.88 4.22
CA VAL A 20 -15.24 -2.93 4.57
C VAL A 20 -16.65 -2.35 4.72
N ALA A 21 -16.80 -1.22 5.41
CA ALA A 21 -18.10 -0.56 5.59
C ALA A 21 -18.71 -0.09 4.26
N GLY A 22 -17.88 0.32 3.31
CA GLY A 22 -18.29 0.71 1.95
C GLY A 22 -18.39 -0.44 0.96
N ASN A 23 -18.30 -1.71 1.39
CA ASN A 23 -18.30 -2.89 0.50
C ASN A 23 -17.26 -2.78 -0.64
N LEU A 24 -16.13 -2.13 -0.36
CA LEU A 24 -15.05 -1.91 -1.32
C LEU A 24 -14.15 -3.14 -1.39
N ARG A 25 -13.91 -3.62 -2.61
CA ARG A 25 -13.10 -4.82 -2.86
C ARG A 25 -12.19 -4.66 -4.07
N THR A 26 -11.19 -5.54 -4.15
CA THR A 26 -10.36 -5.72 -5.34
C THR A 26 -10.76 -7.01 -6.06
N ARG A 27 -10.39 -7.13 -7.34
CA ARG A 27 -10.64 -8.34 -8.13
C ARG A 27 -9.34 -8.89 -8.67
N ALA A 28 -9.25 -10.23 -8.75
CA ALA A 28 -8.11 -10.88 -9.38
C ALA A 28 -8.00 -10.41 -10.85
N GLY A 29 -6.80 -9.95 -11.23
CA GLY A 29 -6.52 -9.44 -12.58
C GLY A 29 -6.91 -7.97 -12.83
N ALA A 30 -7.66 -7.32 -11.92
CA ALA A 30 -8.03 -5.91 -12.06
C ALA A 30 -6.93 -4.99 -11.50
N GLY A 31 -5.92 -4.74 -12.34
CA GLY A 31 -4.77 -3.93 -11.97
C GLY A 31 -3.62 -4.71 -11.35
N LYS A 32 -2.56 -4.00 -10.94
CA LYS A 32 -1.33 -4.59 -10.41
C LYS A 32 -0.73 -3.69 -9.34
N LEU A 33 -0.30 -4.30 -8.24
CA LEU A 33 0.61 -3.69 -7.28
C LEU A 33 2.01 -4.24 -7.52
N ARG A 34 2.97 -3.35 -7.76
CA ARG A 34 4.39 -3.69 -7.92
C ARG A 34 5.22 -2.85 -6.96
N VAL A 35 6.14 -3.51 -6.27
CA VAL A 35 7.00 -2.86 -5.28
C VAL A 35 8.45 -3.26 -5.57
N ARG A 36 9.35 -2.28 -5.55
CA ARG A 36 10.80 -2.50 -5.62
C ARG A 36 11.45 -1.81 -4.43
N ILE A 37 12.30 -2.54 -3.72
CA ILE A 37 13.20 -1.95 -2.74
C ILE A 37 14.32 -1.24 -3.51
N GLU A 38 14.47 0.07 -3.29
CA GLU A 38 15.52 0.89 -3.90
C GLU A 38 16.78 0.91 -3.02
N SER A 39 16.62 0.97 -1.69
CA SER A 39 17.73 0.87 -0.73
C SER A 39 17.24 0.46 0.66
N VAL A 40 18.19 0.02 1.49
CA VAL A 40 17.99 -0.23 2.93
C VAL A 40 19.14 0.41 3.69
N GLU A 41 18.83 1.18 4.73
CA GLU A 41 19.79 1.82 5.62
C GLU A 41 19.60 1.26 7.02
N ILE A 42 20.61 0.56 7.55
CA ILE A 42 20.58 0.04 8.92
C ILE A 42 21.02 1.16 9.86
N ILE A 43 20.15 1.59 10.77
CA ILE A 43 20.46 2.62 11.76
C ILE A 43 21.15 1.97 12.96
N ASP A 44 20.55 0.91 13.50
CA ASP A 44 21.06 0.14 14.62
C ASP A 44 20.53 -1.31 14.60
N THR A 45 20.72 -2.06 15.69
CA THR A 45 20.31 -3.48 15.80
C THR A 45 18.79 -3.71 15.79
N SER A 46 18.02 -2.62 15.94
CA SER A 46 16.57 -2.58 16.10
C SER A 46 15.85 -1.61 15.18
N HIS A 47 16.56 -0.73 14.45
CA HIS A 47 15.96 0.24 13.53
C HIS A 47 16.63 0.23 12.15
N ALA A 48 15.82 0.39 11.11
CA ALA A 48 16.29 0.60 9.76
C ALA A 48 15.32 1.48 8.96
N VAL A 49 15.80 2.00 7.84
CA VAL A 49 15.00 2.70 6.83
C VAL A 49 14.99 1.86 5.56
N VAL A 50 13.82 1.69 4.96
CA VAL A 50 13.67 1.06 3.66
C VAL A 50 13.13 2.10 2.68
N HIS A 51 13.80 2.26 1.55
CA HIS A 51 13.28 3.06 0.44
C HIS A 51 12.67 2.13 -0.59
N THR A 52 11.44 2.41 -1.02
CA THR A 52 10.76 1.63 -2.06
C THR A 52 10.19 2.54 -3.13
N CYS A 53 10.12 2.01 -4.35
CA CYS A 53 9.24 2.54 -5.38
C CYS A 53 8.05 1.60 -5.57
N VAL A 54 6.84 2.13 -5.40
CA VAL A 54 5.56 1.43 -5.55
C VAL A 54 4.88 1.92 -6.81
N PHE A 55 4.39 1.00 -7.63
CA PHE A 55 3.44 1.26 -8.70
C PHE A 55 2.16 0.52 -8.39
N ASP A 56 1.06 1.25 -8.28
CA ASP A 56 -0.26 0.75 -7.95
C ASP A 56 -1.23 1.14 -9.06
N SER A 57 -1.83 0.14 -9.67
CA SER A 57 -2.94 0.30 -10.61
C SER A 57 -4.12 -0.57 -10.22
N VAL A 58 -4.16 -1.06 -8.98
CA VAL A 58 -5.22 -1.94 -8.47
C VAL A 58 -6.54 -1.17 -8.49
N VAL A 59 -7.57 -1.78 -9.06
CA VAL A 59 -8.90 -1.18 -9.12
C VAL A 59 -9.71 -1.58 -7.89
N LEU A 60 -10.31 -0.58 -7.24
CA LEU A 60 -11.29 -0.76 -6.18
C LEU A 60 -12.70 -0.69 -6.77
N PHE A 61 -13.53 -1.64 -6.36
CA PHE A 61 -14.92 -1.77 -6.77
C PHE A 61 -15.84 -1.63 -5.57
N ASP A 62 -16.94 -0.92 -5.74
CA ASP A 62 -18.08 -0.96 -4.83
C ASP A 62 -19.00 -2.12 -5.25
N SER A 63 -19.23 -3.04 -4.32
CA SER A 63 -20.05 -4.24 -4.52
C SER A 63 -21.42 -4.15 -3.84
N GLY A 64 -21.94 -2.94 -3.61
CA GLY A 64 -23.22 -2.67 -2.96
C GLY A 64 -24.46 -3.35 -3.56
N GLN A 65 -24.34 -4.01 -4.71
CA GLN A 65 -25.34 -4.97 -5.21
C GLN A 65 -24.81 -6.40 -5.04
N VAL A 66 -25.37 -7.11 -4.06
CA VAL A 66 -24.73 -8.23 -3.34
C VAL A 66 -24.72 -9.55 -4.14
N ASP A 67 -25.31 -9.60 -5.33
CA ASP A 67 -25.63 -10.88 -5.96
C ASP A 67 -24.66 -11.30 -7.09
N SER A 68 -23.81 -10.40 -7.60
CA SER A 68 -22.87 -10.75 -8.67
C SER A 68 -21.70 -9.77 -8.83
N ALA A 69 -20.54 -10.27 -9.27
CA ALA A 69 -19.43 -9.42 -9.74
C ALA A 69 -19.73 -8.66 -11.04
N ALA A 70 -20.86 -8.95 -11.68
CA ALA A 70 -21.37 -8.22 -12.84
C ALA A 70 -21.84 -6.80 -12.50
N ASP A 71 -22.23 -6.55 -11.24
CA ASP A 71 -22.84 -5.28 -10.81
C ASP A 71 -21.87 -4.36 -10.04
N ASP A 72 -20.59 -4.73 -10.01
CA ASP A 72 -19.54 -3.90 -9.41
C ASP A 72 -19.41 -2.55 -10.13
N ILE A 73 -19.46 -1.46 -9.38
CA ILE A 73 -19.15 -0.11 -9.87
C ILE A 73 -17.68 0.18 -9.58
N VAL A 74 -16.97 0.75 -10.56
CA VAL A 74 -15.59 1.23 -10.34
C VAL A 74 -15.63 2.39 -9.35
N PHE A 75 -15.02 2.18 -8.18
CA PHE A 75 -14.87 3.20 -7.15
C PHE A 75 -13.59 4.01 -7.35
N ASP A 76 -12.47 3.33 -7.66
CA ASP A 76 -11.18 3.95 -7.93
C ASP A 76 -10.35 3.06 -8.87
N ASP A 77 -9.98 3.60 -10.02
CA ASP A 77 -9.07 3.00 -11.01
C ASP A 77 -7.79 3.82 -11.22
N SER A 78 -7.47 4.70 -10.27
CA SER A 78 -6.30 5.57 -10.33
C SER A 78 -5.01 4.76 -10.48
N VAL A 79 -4.22 5.12 -11.48
CA VAL A 79 -2.83 4.64 -11.60
C VAL A 79 -1.91 5.58 -10.86
N ILE A 80 -1.16 5.09 -9.87
CA ILE A 80 -0.27 5.90 -9.06
C ILE A 80 1.08 5.20 -8.95
N SER A 81 2.15 5.98 -9.01
CA SER A 81 3.45 5.54 -8.50
C SER A 81 3.96 6.48 -7.43
N VAL A 82 4.63 5.92 -6.42
CA VAL A 82 5.15 6.66 -5.28
C VAL A 82 6.48 6.07 -4.82
N ARG A 83 7.45 6.95 -4.55
CA ARG A 83 8.61 6.61 -3.76
C ARG A 83 8.33 6.88 -2.29
N THR A 84 8.57 5.88 -1.47
CA THR A 84 8.22 5.86 -0.06
C THR A 84 9.44 5.53 0.77
N LYS A 85 9.66 6.36 1.80
CA LYS A 85 10.57 6.06 2.90
C LYS A 85 9.77 5.37 3.99
N TRP A 86 10.23 4.21 4.42
CA TRP A 86 9.62 3.43 5.49
C TRP A 86 10.56 3.34 6.67
N ASN A 87 10.10 3.70 7.86
CA ASN A 87 10.82 3.40 9.08
C ASN A 87 10.39 2.03 9.59
N VAL A 88 11.34 1.13 9.81
CA VAL A 88 11.09 -0.22 10.34
C VAL A 88 11.77 -0.38 11.68
N GLN A 89 11.12 -1.10 12.58
CA GLN A 89 11.64 -1.41 13.90
C GLN A 89 11.54 -2.90 14.20
N ARG A 90 12.44 -3.42 15.02
CA ARG A 90 12.47 -4.82 15.42
C ARG A 90 11.73 -4.99 16.74
N GLU A 91 10.69 -5.82 16.73
CA GLU A 91 9.92 -6.21 17.91
C GLU A 91 9.94 -7.73 18.08
N ASN A 92 10.34 -8.20 19.26
CA ASN A 92 10.43 -9.64 19.57
C ASN A 92 11.16 -10.43 18.48
N GLY A 93 12.29 -9.89 18.02
CA GLY A 93 13.12 -10.51 16.98
C GLY A 93 12.65 -10.29 15.54
N THR A 94 11.46 -9.72 15.30
CA THR A 94 10.87 -9.56 13.97
C THR A 94 10.84 -8.11 13.52
N TRP A 95 11.27 -7.83 12.28
CA TRP A 95 11.15 -6.50 11.68
C TRP A 95 9.70 -6.18 11.32
N LYS A 96 9.24 -4.99 11.71
CA LYS A 96 7.89 -4.52 11.49
C LYS A 96 7.89 -3.07 10.99
N TRP A 97 6.91 -2.75 10.16
CA TRP A 97 6.72 -1.41 9.60
C TRP A 97 6.15 -0.47 10.66
N ARG A 98 6.82 0.65 10.94
CA ARG A 98 6.38 1.60 11.96
C ARG A 98 5.57 2.74 11.35
N ASP A 99 6.16 3.40 10.37
CA ASP A 99 5.57 4.55 9.68
C ASP A 99 6.14 4.66 8.26
N ALA A 100 5.47 5.45 7.43
CA ALA A 100 5.78 5.58 6.01
C ALA A 100 5.55 7.01 5.54
N ARG A 101 6.42 7.52 4.67
CA ARG A 101 6.24 8.82 4.02
C ARG A 101 6.57 8.75 2.55
N GLY A 102 5.58 9.03 1.71
CA GLY A 102 5.80 9.29 0.29
C GLY A 102 6.57 10.60 0.10
N TYR A 103 7.64 10.58 -0.69
CA TYR A 103 8.45 11.77 -0.99
C TYR A 103 8.48 12.15 -2.47
N GLN A 104 8.01 11.27 -3.35
CA GLN A 104 7.79 11.58 -4.77
C GLN A 104 6.60 10.78 -5.26
N ARG A 105 5.62 11.44 -5.91
CA ARG A 105 4.39 10.80 -6.38
C ARG A 105 4.07 11.22 -7.81
N LYS A 106 3.51 10.31 -8.60
CA LYS A 106 2.98 10.57 -9.94
C LYS A 106 1.65 9.86 -10.12
N VAL A 107 0.65 10.60 -10.58
CA VAL A 107 -0.65 10.07 -11.00
C VAL A 107 -0.62 9.82 -12.50
N GLY A 108 -1.27 8.75 -12.95
CA GLY A 108 -1.34 8.36 -14.36
C GLY A 108 -0.03 7.89 -14.96
N GLY A 109 0.97 7.51 -14.15
CA GLY A 109 2.27 7.14 -14.69
C GLY A 109 3.17 6.37 -13.73
N ASP A 110 4.26 5.87 -14.32
CA ASP A 110 5.20 4.96 -13.68
C ASP A 110 6.55 5.64 -13.40
N LEU A 111 6.73 6.13 -12.17
CA LEU A 111 8.01 6.62 -11.66
C LEU A 111 9.02 5.50 -11.43
N CYS A 112 8.56 4.26 -11.29
CA CYS A 112 9.37 3.12 -10.93
C CYS A 112 9.97 2.42 -12.16
N GLY A 113 9.49 2.71 -13.37
CA GLY A 113 9.99 2.10 -14.60
C GLY A 113 9.73 0.60 -14.69
N PHE A 114 8.63 0.11 -14.11
CA PHE A 114 8.15 -1.26 -14.28
C PHE A 114 7.52 -1.54 -15.65
N SER A 115 7.25 -0.49 -16.41
CA SER A 115 6.73 -0.51 -17.78
C SER A 115 7.82 -0.66 -18.85
N ARG A 116 9.10 -0.71 -18.45
CA ARG A 116 10.24 -1.01 -19.31
C ARG A 116 10.58 -2.49 -19.31
#